data_AF-A0A5C8DJQ7-F1
#
_entry.id   AF-A0A5C8DJQ7-F1
#
_cell.length_a   1.000
_cell.length_b   1.000
_cell.length_c   1.000
_cell.angle_alpha   90.00
_cell.angle_beta   90.00
_cell.angle_gamma   90.00
#
_symmetry.space_group_name_H-M   'P 1'
#
loop_
_entity.id
_entity.type
_entity.pdbx_description
1 polymer ?
#
loop_
_entity_poly.entity_id
_entity_poly.type
_entity_poly.pdbx_seq_one_letter_code
_entity_poly.pdbx_strand_id
1 'polypeptide(L)'
;MNTLEGVLLYTHYKNLLETEDKKYAWKILHEFFEAFDEEGPEETLWFMLASVMKLESGDVDGKERGNMIFFYEYSVALFKAAYVLYKHHYDKKKTINANDANEYE
;
A
#
# COMPACT_ATOMS: atom_id res chain seq x y z
N MET A 1 11.84 10.89 -14.44
CA MET A 1 11.77 9.47 -14.04
C MET A 1 11.87 9.48 -12.53
N ASN A 2 10.75 9.42 -11.82
CA ASN A 2 10.73 9.48 -10.36
C ASN A 2 10.93 8.05 -9.86
N THR A 3 12.18 7.67 -9.63
CA THR A 3 12.52 6.43 -8.92
C THR A 3 12.15 6.59 -7.45
N LEU A 4 11.99 5.47 -6.73
CA LEU A 4 11.85 5.50 -5.26
C LEU A 4 13.13 5.99 -4.55
N GLU A 5 14.23 6.15 -5.28
CA GLU A 5 15.49 6.68 -4.75
C GLU A 5 15.30 8.12 -4.27
N GLY A 6 15.64 8.36 -3.00
CA GLY A 6 15.43 9.64 -2.32
C GLY A 6 14.15 9.74 -1.50
N VAL A 7 13.24 8.76 -1.58
CA VAL A 7 12.05 8.68 -0.74
C VAL A 7 12.34 7.84 0.52
N LEU A 8 11.84 8.28 1.68
CA LEU A 8 12.01 7.56 2.96
C LEU A 8 11.54 6.10 2.88
N LEU A 9 10.49 5.85 2.10
CA LEU A 9 9.91 4.52 1.89
C LEU A 9 10.93 3.53 1.35
N TYR A 10 11.80 3.98 0.44
CA TYR A 10 12.86 3.13 -0.11
C TYR A 10 13.90 2.75 0.93
N THR A 11 14.24 3.67 1.82
CA THR A 11 15.17 3.41 2.94
C THR A 11 14.57 2.41 3.91
N HIS A 12 13.29 2.56 4.25
CA HIS A 12 12.59 1.59 5.10
C HIS A 12 12.45 0.22 4.44
N TYR A 13 12.20 0.17 3.14
CA TYR A 13 12.19 -1.06 2.36
C TYR A 13 13.54 -1.80 2.40
N LYS A 14 14.65 -1.09 2.16
CA LYS A 14 16.00 -1.67 2.26
C LYS A 14 16.27 -2.24 3.64
N ASN A 15 15.97 -1.47 4.69
CA ASN A 15 16.14 -1.91 6.06
C ASN A 15 15.26 -3.13 6.40
N LEU A 16 14.03 -3.19 5.89
CA LEU A 16 13.16 -4.35 6.09
C LEU A 16 13.77 -5.62 5.47
N LEU A 17 14.32 -5.53 4.25
CA LEU A 17 14.95 -6.67 3.59
C LEU A 17 16.25 -7.11 4.28
N GLU A 18 16.99 -6.19 4.87
CA GLU A 18 18.27 -6.49 5.52
C GLU A 18 18.09 -7.05 6.93
N THR A 19 17.12 -6.55 7.69
CA THR A 19 16.98 -6.89 9.11
C THR A 19 15.76 -7.71 9.44
N GLU A 20 14.81 -7.85 8.52
CA GLU A 20 13.49 -8.47 8.73
C GLU A 20 12.72 -7.88 9.94
N ASP A 21 13.03 -6.64 10.33
CA ASP A 21 12.44 -6.02 11.51
C ASP A 21 11.08 -5.41 11.13
N LYS A 22 10.03 -5.96 11.75
CA LYS A 22 8.63 -5.54 11.55
C LYS A 22 8.41 -4.03 11.74
N LYS A 23 9.25 -3.32 12.50
CA LYS A 23 9.12 -1.86 12.64
C LYS A 23 9.22 -1.16 11.28
N TYR A 24 10.05 -1.66 10.37
CA TYR A 24 10.22 -1.07 9.05
C TYR A 24 9.02 -1.36 8.15
N ALA A 25 8.41 -2.55 8.28
CA ALA A 25 7.15 -2.85 7.62
C ALA A 25 6.05 -1.85 8.03
N TRP A 26 5.92 -1.55 9.31
CA TRP A 26 4.95 -0.54 9.78
C TRP A 26 5.26 0.87 9.29
N LYS A 27 6.53 1.25 9.18
CA LYS A 27 6.91 2.56 8.62
C LYS A 27 6.57 2.66 7.12
N ILE A 28 6.81 1.60 6.35
CA ILE A 28 6.44 1.54 4.93
C ILE A 28 4.92 1.68 4.78
N LEU A 29 4.14 0.93 5.56
CA LEU A 29 2.68 1.03 5.52
C LEU A 29 2.19 2.42 5.91
N HIS A 30 2.79 3.04 6.94
CA HIS A 30 2.44 4.39 7.35
C HIS A 30 2.69 5.41 6.23
N GLU A 31 3.89 5.42 5.64
CA GLU A 31 4.24 6.35 4.56
C GLU A 31 3.42 6.11 3.30
N PHE A 32 3.11 4.85 2.99
CA PHE A 32 2.24 4.51 1.87
C PHE A 32 0.82 5.05 2.08
N PHE A 33 0.21 4.79 3.24
CA PHE A 33 -1.16 5.21 3.54
C PHE A 33 -1.30 6.69 3.95
N GLU A 34 -0.18 7.39 4.14
CA GLU A 34 -0.14 8.84 4.22
C GLU A 34 -0.16 9.48 2.83
N ALA A 35 0.52 8.86 1.85
CA ALA A 35 0.57 9.35 0.47
C ALA A 35 -0.67 8.96 -0.36
N PHE A 36 -1.22 7.77 -0.12
CA PHE A 36 -2.42 7.25 -0.73
C PHE A 36 -3.43 6.97 0.38
N ASP A 37 -4.60 7.59 0.33
CA ASP A 37 -5.67 7.26 1.27
C ASP A 37 -6.18 5.82 1.07
N GLU A 38 -7.20 5.40 1.82
CA GLU A 38 -7.75 4.04 1.75
C GLU A 38 -8.16 3.61 0.34
N GLU A 39 -8.69 4.55 -0.44
CA GLU A 39 -9.25 4.31 -1.78
C GLU A 39 -8.22 4.56 -2.89
N GLY A 40 -7.21 5.39 -2.64
CA GLY A 40 -6.20 5.82 -3.62
C GLY A 40 -5.52 4.69 -4.40
N PRO A 41 -5.08 3.58 -3.77
CA PRO A 41 -4.49 2.45 -4.49
C PRO A 41 -5.49 1.78 -5.44
N GLU A 42 -6.75 1.64 -5.04
CA GLU A 42 -7.81 1.07 -5.87
C GLU A 42 -8.11 1.95 -7.08
N GLU A 43 -8.31 3.25 -6.86
CA GLU A 43 -8.56 4.22 -7.93
C GLU A 43 -7.41 4.26 -8.95
N THR A 44 -6.18 4.26 -8.43
CA THR A 44 -4.96 4.29 -9.25
C THR A 44 -4.83 3.03 -10.11
N LEU A 45 -5.05 1.86 -9.52
CA LEU A 45 -5.03 0.59 -10.24
C LEU A 45 -6.18 0.48 -11.25
N TRP A 46 -7.37 0.96 -10.89
CA TRP A 46 -8.51 0.99 -11.79
C TRP A 46 -8.24 1.87 -13.01
N PHE A 47 -7.68 3.06 -12.79
CA PHE A 47 -7.29 3.96 -13.88
C PHE A 47 -6.30 3.29 -14.84
N MET A 48 -5.28 2.60 -14.31
CA MET A 48 -4.33 1.85 -15.13
C MET A 48 -5.00 0.73 -15.93
N LEU A 49 -5.82 -0.10 -15.27
CA LEU A 49 -6.53 -1.20 -15.92
C LEU A 49 -7.47 -0.68 -17.02
N ALA A 50 -8.30 0.31 -16.71
CA ALA A 50 -9.23 0.90 -17.66
C ALA A 50 -8.52 1.53 -18.85
N SER A 51 -7.34 2.12 -18.65
CA SER A 51 -6.54 2.69 -19.73
C SER A 51 -6.01 1.61 -20.66
N VAL A 52 -5.49 0.51 -20.13
CA VAL A 52 -5.00 -0.62 -20.93
C VAL A 52 -6.13 -1.32 -21.67
N MET A 53 -7.29 -1.51 -21.03
CA MET A 53 -8.45 -2.16 -21.64
C MET A 53 -9.08 -1.35 -22.80
N LYS A 54 -8.86 -0.04 -22.83
CA LYS A 54 -9.29 0.85 -23.91
C LYS A 54 -8.34 0.88 -25.11
N LEU A 55 -7.12 0.37 -24.96
CA LEU A 55 -6.20 0.27 -26.08
C LEU A 55 -6.67 -0.86 -27.01
N GLU A 56 -7.14 -0.50 -28.19
CA GLU A 56 -7.39 -1.45 -29.30
C GLU A 56 -6.06 -1.90 -29.95
N SER A 57 -5.04 -2.20 -29.14
CA SER A 57 -3.83 -2.86 -29.65
C SER A 57 -4.13 -4.35 -29.81
N GLY A 58 -3.91 -4.87 -31.01
CA GLY A 58 -4.05 -6.30 -31.32
C GLY A 58 -3.08 -7.23 -30.56
N ASP A 59 -2.23 -6.66 -29.69
CA ASP A 59 -1.17 -7.36 -28.96
C ASP A 59 -1.65 -7.98 -27.64
N VAL A 60 -2.83 -7.61 -27.12
CA VAL A 60 -3.35 -8.14 -25.83
C VAL A 60 -4.47 -9.14 -26.09
N ASP A 61 -4.17 -10.42 -25.91
CA ASP A 61 -5.14 -11.50 -26.08
C ASP A 61 -6.14 -11.61 -24.91
N GLY A 62 -7.16 -12.47 -25.05
CA GLY A 62 -8.18 -12.66 -24.02
C GLY A 62 -7.63 -13.18 -22.68
N LYS A 63 -6.54 -13.94 -22.70
CA LYS A 63 -5.90 -14.49 -21.50
C LYS A 63 -5.14 -13.40 -20.76
N GLU A 64 -4.40 -12.56 -21.47
CA GLU A 64 -3.69 -11.42 -20.89
C GLU A 64 -4.66 -10.41 -20.28
N ARG A 65 -5.78 -10.11 -20.94
CA ARG A 65 -6.86 -9.29 -20.36
C ARG A 65 -7.39 -9.90 -19.07
N GLY A 66 -7.63 -11.21 -19.05
CA GLY A 66 -8.04 -11.93 -17.84
C GLY A 66 -7.01 -11.78 -16.71
N ASN A 67 -5.72 -11.97 -17.01
CA ASN A 67 -4.64 -11.82 -16.03
C ASN A 67 -4.55 -10.40 -15.47
N MET A 68 -4.77 -9.36 -16.29
CA MET A 68 -4.76 -7.96 -15.84
C MET A 68 -5.92 -7.66 -14.89
N ILE A 69 -7.12 -8.18 -15.18
CA ILE A 69 -8.28 -8.06 -14.29
C ILE A 69 -8.00 -8.77 -12.96
N PHE A 70 -7.49 -10.01 -13.01
CA PHE A 70 -7.15 -10.71 -11.77
C PHE A 70 -6.08 -9.97 -10.98
N PHE A 71 -5.03 -9.46 -11.62
CA PHE A 71 -3.99 -8.68 -10.95
C PHE A 71 -4.57 -7.45 -10.24
N TYR A 72 -5.51 -6.74 -10.87
CA TYR A 72 -6.25 -5.65 -10.23
C TYR A 72 -6.98 -6.13 -8.97
N GLU A 73 -7.81 -7.16 -9.07
CA GLU A 73 -8.63 -7.67 -7.96
C GLU A 73 -7.76 -8.12 -6.77
N TYR A 74 -6.70 -8.90 -7.04
CA TYR A 74 -5.79 -9.38 -6.01
C TYR A 74 -5.01 -8.24 -5.34
N SER A 75 -4.58 -7.24 -6.12
CA SER A 75 -3.86 -6.09 -5.59
C SER A 75 -4.76 -5.24 -4.69
N VAL A 76 -6.01 -4.96 -5.11
CA VAL A 76 -6.99 -4.23 -4.30
C VAL A 76 -7.26 -4.97 -2.99
N ALA A 77 -7.48 -6.29 -3.04
CA ALA A 77 -7.68 -7.10 -1.84
C ALA A 77 -6.46 -7.03 -0.89
N LEU A 78 -5.25 -7.09 -1.43
CA LEU A 78 -4.01 -6.98 -0.65
C LEU A 78 -3.89 -5.61 0.02
N PHE A 79 -4.13 -4.52 -0.72
CA PHE A 79 -4.05 -3.17 -0.16
C PHE A 79 -5.09 -2.93 0.93
N LYS A 80 -6.34 -3.38 0.73
CA LYS A 80 -7.39 -3.30 1.75
C LYS A 80 -7.03 -4.08 3.01
N ALA A 81 -6.51 -5.30 2.86
CA ALA A 81 -6.04 -6.10 4.00
C ALA A 81 -4.89 -5.40 4.75
N ALA A 82 -3.92 -4.86 4.02
CA ALA A 82 -2.80 -4.12 4.60
C ALA A 82 -3.26 -2.85 5.34
N TYR A 83 -4.25 -2.14 4.79
CA TYR A 83 -4.83 -0.96 5.42
C TYR A 83 -5.55 -1.30 6.73
N VAL A 84 -6.35 -2.38 6.77
CA VAL A 84 -6.99 -2.86 8.00
C VAL A 84 -5.95 -3.17 9.08
N LEU A 85 -4.87 -3.85 8.72
CA LEU A 85 -3.76 -4.15 9.66
C LEU A 85 -3.08 -2.87 10.16
N TYR A 86 -2.81 -1.93 9.25
CA TYR A 86 -2.23 -0.63 9.58
C TYR A 86 -3.11 0.16 10.56
N LYS A 87 -4.40 0.28 10.27
CA LYS A 87 -5.37 1.00 11.11
C LYS A 87 -5.44 0.40 12.51
N HIS A 88 -5.59 -0.92 12.63
CA HIS A 88 -5.59 -1.60 13.93
C HIS A 88 -4.30 -1.36 14.72
N HIS A 89 -3.14 -1.39 14.06
CA HIS A 89 -1.86 -1.16 14.72
C HIS A 89 -1.73 0.31 15.20
N TYR A 90 -2.16 1.28 14.38
CA TYR A 90 -2.07 2.69 14.71
C TYR A 90 -3.06 3.10 15.81
N ASP A 91 -4.31 2.63 15.73
CA ASP A 91 -5.35 2.88 16.73
C ASP A 91 -4.95 2.32 18.11
N LYS A 92 -4.35 1.12 18.13
CA LYS A 92 -3.82 0.51 19.35
C LYS A 92 -2.69 1.33 19.97
N LYS A 93 -1.78 1.86 19.16
CA LYS A 93 -0.69 2.73 19.66
C LYS A 93 -1.24 4.04 20.22
N LYS A 94 -2.23 4.64 19.55
CA LYS A 94 -2.87 5.88 20.00
C LYS A 94 -3.56 5.72 21.35
N THR A 95 -4.23 4.58 21.57
CA THR A 95 -4.89 4.27 22.85
C THR A 95 -3.90 4.03 23.99
N ILE A 96 -2.78 3.34 23.74
CA ILE A 96 -1.72 3.17 24.74
C ILE A 96 -1.15 4.53 25.16
N ASN A 97 -0.74 5.35 24.18
CA ASN A 97 -0.16 6.66 24.46
C ASN A 97 -1.13 7.61 25.20
N ALA A 98 -2.45 7.50 24.94
CA ALA A 98 -3.45 8.31 25.64
C ALA A 98 -3.65 7.88 27.10
N ASN A 99 -3.55 6.59 27.39
CA ASN A 99 -3.62 6.08 28.77
C ASN A 99 -2.37 6.45 29.56
N ASP A 100 -1.19 6.37 28.94
CA ASP A 100 0.07 6.77 29.56
C ASP A 100 0.10 8.28 29.88
N ALA A 101 -0.57 9.12 29.08
CA ALA A 101 -0.66 10.56 29.32
C ALA A 101 -1.59 10.91 30.50
N ASN A 102 -2.62 10.10 30.76
CA ASN A 102 -3.59 10.32 31.85
C ASN A 102 -3.12 9.79 33.21
N GLU A 103 -2.04 9.01 33.29
CA GLU A 103 -1.45 8.55 34.56
C GLU A 103 -0.55 9.61 35.23
N TYR A 104 -0.27 10.73 34.56
CA TYR A 104 0.54 11.84 35.08
C TYR A 104 -0.23 13.15 35.30
N GLU A 105 -1.57 13.13 35.20
CA GLU A 105 -2.48 14.23 35.58
C GLU A 105 -3.19 13.94 36.91
#